data_AF-A0A1E1WGR1-F1
#
_entry.id   AF-A0A1E1WGR1-F1
#
_cell.length_a   1.000
_cell.length_b   1.000
_cell.length_c   1.000
_cell.angle_alpha   90.00
_cell.angle_beta   90.00
_cell.angle_gamma   90.00
#
_symmetry.space_group_name_H-M   'P 1'
#
loop_
_entity.id
_entity.type
_entity.pdbx_description
1 polymer ?
#
loop_
_entity_poly.entity_id
_entity_poly.type
_entity_poly.pdbx_seq_one_letter_code
_entity_poly.pdbx_strand_id
1 'polypeptide(L)'
;PNCTAKHRVAIIVPYRDRQQHLAIFLNHMHPFLMKQQVIEYGIFIVEQQGNSEFNRAKLFNVGFVESNKMRDDEWQCFIFHDVDLLPMDERNLYTCPRQPRHMSCAIDKLNYKLP
;
A
#
# COMPACT_ATOMS: atom_id res chain seq x y z
N PRO A 1 11.79 -17.51 9.98
CA PRO A 1 12.53 -16.33 10.51
C PRO A 1 14.03 -16.29 10.17
N ASN A 2 14.50 -16.97 9.12
CA ASN A 2 15.94 -17.14 8.80
C ASN A 2 16.30 -16.64 7.39
N CYS A 3 15.57 -15.65 6.87
CA CYS A 3 15.81 -15.12 5.54
C CYS A 3 15.80 -13.59 5.55
N THR A 4 16.64 -12.99 4.71
CA THR A 4 16.67 -11.56 4.47
C THR A 4 15.69 -11.22 3.35
N ALA A 5 14.88 -10.18 3.56
CA ALA A 5 14.00 -9.68 2.51
C ALA A 5 14.81 -9.21 1.29
N LYS A 6 14.26 -9.44 0.09
CA LYS A 6 14.87 -9.00 -1.18
C LYS A 6 14.47 -7.59 -1.56
N HIS A 7 13.30 -7.15 -1.09
CA HIS A 7 12.72 -5.87 -1.43
C HIS A 7 12.27 -5.11 -0.19
N ARG A 8 12.61 -3.83 -0.11
CA ARG A 8 12.03 -2.90 0.86
C ARG A 8 10.89 -2.13 0.22
N VAL A 9 9.69 -2.26 0.77
CA VAL A 9 8.45 -1.77 0.16
C VAL A 9 7.70 -0.80 1.08
N ALA A 10 7.55 0.44 0.65
CA ALA A 10 6.67 1.41 1.31
C ALA A 10 5.26 1.31 0.72
N ILE A 11 4.28 1.01 1.56
CA ILE A 11 2.86 0.97 1.19
C ILE A 11 2.22 2.26 1.68
N ILE A 12 1.90 3.15 0.74
CA ILE A 12 1.37 4.48 1.04
C ILE A 12 -0.14 4.47 0.88
N VAL A 13 -0.85 4.79 1.98
CA VAL A 13 -2.31 4.74 2.07
C VAL A 13 -2.86 6.13 2.40
N PRO A 14 -3.43 6.87 1.43
CA PRO A 14 -4.06 8.15 1.67
C PRO A 14 -5.34 7.92 2.45
N TYR A 15 -5.56 8.72 3.49
CA TYR A 15 -6.59 8.45 4.49
C TYR A 15 -7.28 9.73 4.97
N ARG A 16 -8.58 9.61 5.25
CA ARG A 16 -9.38 10.58 6.02
C ARG A 16 -10.70 9.91 6.42
N ASP A 17 -11.10 10.02 7.68
CA ASP A 17 -12.43 9.65 8.20
C ASP A 17 -12.96 8.26 7.78
N ARG A 18 -12.08 7.24 7.70
CA ARG A 18 -12.42 5.88 7.22
C ARG A 18 -12.02 4.79 8.20
N GLN A 19 -12.23 5.01 9.50
CA GLN A 19 -11.70 4.17 10.57
C GLN A 19 -12.08 2.68 10.44
N GLN A 20 -13.31 2.39 10.04
CA GLN A 20 -13.76 1.01 9.82
C GLN A 20 -13.00 0.33 8.67
N HIS A 21 -12.83 1.02 7.54
CA HIS A 21 -12.03 0.49 6.43
C HIS A 21 -10.57 0.30 6.86
N LEU A 22 -9.99 1.24 7.62
CA LEU A 22 -8.61 1.12 8.09
C LEU A 22 -8.42 -0.10 9.00
N ALA A 23 -9.35 -0.35 9.91
CA ALA A 23 -9.30 -1.53 10.79
C ALA A 23 -9.34 -2.84 9.97
N ILE A 24 -10.25 -2.93 9.00
CA ILE A 24 -10.36 -4.09 8.09
C ILE A 24 -9.09 -4.23 7.25
N PHE A 25 -8.59 -3.13 6.70
CA PHE A 25 -7.40 -3.07 5.87
C PHE A 25 -6.17 -3.60 6.62
N LEU A 26 -5.88 -3.09 7.81
CA LEU A 26 -4.72 -3.53 8.58
C LEU A 26 -4.85 -5.01 8.99
N ASN A 27 -6.04 -5.43 9.42
CA ASN A 27 -6.30 -6.83 9.79
C ASN A 27 -6.08 -7.80 8.62
N HIS A 28 -6.37 -7.39 7.39
CA HIS A 28 -6.18 -8.20 6.19
C HIS A 28 -4.75 -8.12 5.64
N MET A 29 -4.20 -6.90 5.53
CA MET A 29 -2.95 -6.64 4.84
C MET A 29 -1.73 -7.15 5.60
N HIS A 30 -1.69 -7.04 6.93
CA HIS A 30 -0.53 -7.52 7.69
C HIS A 30 -0.28 -9.02 7.48
N PRO A 31 -1.26 -9.94 7.69
CA PRO A 31 -1.07 -11.35 7.39
C PRO A 31 -0.73 -11.62 5.93
N PHE A 32 -1.39 -10.93 5.00
CA PHE A 32 -1.17 -11.08 3.56
C PHE A 32 0.28 -10.74 3.15
N LEU A 33 0.82 -9.62 3.64
CA LEU A 33 2.18 -9.16 3.32
C LEU A 33 3.24 -10.02 4.00
N MET A 34 3.02 -10.41 5.27
CA MET A 34 3.95 -11.26 6.02
C MET A 34 4.15 -12.64 5.38
N LYS A 35 3.10 -13.20 4.74
CA LYS A 35 3.18 -14.46 4.00
C LYS A 35 4.12 -14.39 2.78
N GLN A 36 4.32 -13.22 2.19
CA GLN A 36 5.16 -13.11 0.99
C GLN A 36 6.65 -13.35 1.30
N GLN A 37 7.11 -13.09 2.53
CA GLN A 37 8.48 -13.30 3.07
C GLN A 37 9.65 -12.64 2.30
N VAL A 38 9.48 -12.29 1.03
CA VAL A 38 10.48 -11.66 0.16
C VAL A 38 10.54 -10.15 0.34
N ILE A 39 9.61 -9.57 1.11
CA ILE A 39 9.50 -8.14 1.35
C ILE A 39 9.71 -7.80 2.82
N GLU A 40 10.43 -6.71 3.04
CA GLU A 40 10.38 -5.92 4.26
C GLU A 40 9.46 -4.74 3.93
N TYR A 41 8.43 -4.50 4.71
CA TYR A 41 7.42 -3.51 4.38
C TYR A 41 7.13 -2.54 5.53
N GLY A 42 6.73 -1.33 5.16
CA GLY A 42 6.14 -0.34 6.05
C GLY A 42 4.80 0.12 5.49
N ILE A 43 3.77 0.22 6.33
CA ILE A 43 2.47 0.79 5.96
C ILE A 43 2.41 2.21 6.50
N PHE A 44 2.25 3.17 5.59
CA PHE A 44 2.20 4.60 5.89
C PHE A 44 0.80 5.13 5.64
N ILE A 45 0.06 5.33 6.73
CA ILE A 45 -1.25 5.97 6.68
C ILE A 45 -1.04 7.49 6.63
N VAL A 46 -1.37 8.11 5.49
CA VAL A 46 -1.17 9.54 5.26
C VAL A 46 -2.51 10.25 5.39
N GLU A 47 -2.75 10.81 6.57
CA GLU A 47 -4.00 11.47 6.91
C GLU A 47 -4.07 12.91 6.40
N GLN A 48 -5.14 13.26 5.68
CA GLN A 48 -5.42 14.65 5.33
C GLN A 48 -6.26 15.31 6.44
N GLN A 49 -5.64 16.22 7.18
CA GLN A 49 -6.33 17.01 8.19
C GLN A 49 -7.27 18.05 7.57
N GLY A 50 -8.41 18.27 8.23
CA GLY A 50 -9.36 19.32 7.91
C GLY A 50 -10.38 18.96 6.82
N ASN A 51 -11.23 19.93 6.51
CA ASN A 51 -12.46 19.71 5.74
C ASN A 51 -12.35 20.12 4.26
N SER A 52 -11.13 20.39 3.77
CA SER A 52 -10.90 20.70 2.35
C SER A 52 -11.17 19.49 1.45
N GLU A 53 -11.21 19.68 0.14
CA GLU A 53 -11.34 18.55 -0.79
C GLU A 53 -10.21 17.54 -0.60
N PHE A 54 -10.55 16.26 -0.63
CA PHE A 54 -9.57 15.19 -0.45
C PHE A 54 -8.65 15.11 -1.67
N ASN A 55 -7.35 15.29 -1.47
CA ASN A 55 -6.36 15.25 -2.53
C ASN A 55 -5.53 13.97 -2.45
N ARG A 56 -6.09 12.89 -2.98
CA ARG A 56 -5.48 11.56 -3.00
C ARG A 56 -4.06 11.56 -3.57
N ALA A 57 -3.85 12.17 -4.74
CA ALA A 57 -2.56 12.18 -5.42
C ALA A 57 -1.49 12.94 -4.61
N LYS A 58 -1.86 14.07 -3.99
CA LYS A 58 -0.94 14.82 -3.13
C LYS A 58 -0.52 14.01 -1.91
N LEU A 59 -1.42 13.26 -1.30
CA LEU A 59 -1.11 12.41 -0.14
C LEU A 59 -0.16 11.25 -0.51
N PHE A 60 -0.27 10.69 -1.71
CA PHE A 60 0.73 9.74 -2.20
C PHE A 60 2.13 10.37 -2.28
N ASN A 61 2.25 11.58 -2.82
CA ASN A 61 3.52 12.30 -2.89
C ASN A 61 4.08 12.61 -1.49
N VAL A 62 3.22 13.06 -0.56
CA VAL A 62 3.62 13.28 0.84
C VAL A 62 4.14 11.99 1.46
N GLY A 63 3.41 10.88 1.31
CA GLY A 63 3.83 9.59 1.85
C GLY A 63 5.16 9.10 1.26
N PHE A 64 5.39 9.30 -0.04
CA PHE A 64 6.69 9.01 -0.67
C PHE A 64 7.83 9.79 0.00
N VAL A 65 7.66 11.10 0.22
CA VAL A 65 8.69 11.95 0.84
C VAL A 65 8.90 11.58 2.30
N GLU A 66 7.83 11.50 3.09
CA GLU A 66 7.93 11.29 4.54
C GLU A 66 8.38 9.87 4.90
N SER A 67 7.97 8.84 4.15
CA SER A 67 8.41 7.46 4.40
C SER A 67 9.93 7.28 4.29
N ASN A 68 10.59 8.03 3.40
CA ASN A 68 12.05 8.01 3.27
C ASN A 68 12.77 8.73 4.41
N LYS A 69 12.11 9.66 5.12
CA LYS A 69 12.69 10.35 6.28
C LYS A 69 12.64 9.53 7.56
N MET A 70 11.80 8.50 7.61
CA MET A 70 11.56 7.67 8.80
C MET A 70 12.54 6.50 8.95
N ARG A 71 13.48 6.32 8.01
CA ARG A 71 14.48 5.25 8.04
C ARG A 71 15.80 5.73 7.46
N ASP A 72 16.89 5.08 7.87
CA ASP A 72 18.25 5.44 7.43
C ASP A 72 18.58 4.94 6.02
N ASP A 73 17.97 3.83 5.59
CA ASP A 73 18.16 3.20 4.28
C ASP A 73 16.94 3.40 3.37
N GLU A 74 17.16 3.52 2.06
CA GLU A 74 16.08 3.88 1.13
C GLU A 74 15.08 2.73 0.88
N TRP A 75 13.80 3.11 0.75
CA TRP A 75 12.76 2.24 0.19
C TRP A 75 13.05 1.97 -1.29
N GLN A 76 12.93 0.71 -1.72
CA GLN A 76 13.21 0.30 -3.11
C GLN A 76 11.95 0.29 -3.98
N CYS A 77 10.79 0.22 -3.37
CA CYS A 77 9.51 0.09 -4.04
C CYS A 77 8.44 0.87 -3.28
N PHE A 78 7.55 1.52 -4.03
CA PHE A 78 6.42 2.26 -3.49
C PHE A 78 5.13 1.69 -4.07
N ILE A 79 4.20 1.35 -3.19
CA ILE A 79 2.87 0.86 -3.55
C ILE A 79 1.86 1.89 -3.07
N PHE A 80 1.16 2.50 -4.03
CA PHE A 80 0.07 3.42 -3.77
C PHE A 80 -1.23 2.62 -3.64
N HIS A 81 -1.82 2.66 -2.45
CA HIS A 81 -2.89 1.73 -2.10
C HIS A 81 -4.10 2.44 -1.51
N ASP A 82 -5.30 2.14 -2.00
CA ASP A 82 -6.53 2.63 -1.37
C ASP A 82 -6.87 1.81 -0.13
N VAL A 83 -7.38 2.46 0.92
CA VAL A 83 -7.73 1.80 2.18
C VAL A 83 -8.89 0.79 2.03
N ASP A 84 -9.68 0.87 0.96
CA ASP A 84 -10.88 0.05 0.73
C ASP A 84 -10.70 -0.99 -0.40
N LEU A 85 -9.46 -1.24 -0.84
CA LEU A 85 -9.12 -2.34 -1.73
C LEU A 85 -8.41 -3.43 -0.92
N LEU A 86 -8.77 -4.70 -1.14
CA LEU A 86 -8.14 -5.84 -0.47
C LEU A 86 -7.76 -6.89 -1.51
N PRO A 87 -6.52 -7.38 -1.54
CA PRO A 87 -6.12 -8.45 -2.45
C PRO A 87 -6.81 -9.76 -2.06
N MET A 88 -7.44 -10.42 -3.03
CA MET A 88 -8.08 -11.73 -2.85
C MET A 88 -7.14 -12.91 -3.12
N ASP A 89 -6.05 -12.69 -3.85
CA ASP A 89 -5.13 -13.73 -4.29
C ASP A 89 -3.71 -13.45 -3.78
N GLU A 90 -3.14 -14.40 -3.04
CA GLU A 90 -1.80 -14.32 -2.47
C GLU A 90 -0.70 -14.26 -3.55
N ARG A 91 -1.02 -14.62 -4.80
CA ARG A 91 -0.13 -14.50 -5.94
C ARG A 91 0.02 -13.06 -6.45
N ASN A 92 -0.78 -12.12 -5.95
CA ASN A 92 -0.58 -10.69 -6.20
C ASN A 92 0.61 -10.17 -5.37
N LEU A 93 1.82 -10.27 -5.92
CA LEU A 93 3.03 -9.89 -5.21
C LEU A 93 3.15 -8.38 -5.03
N TYR A 94 3.36 -7.94 -3.79
CA TYR A 94 3.55 -6.53 -3.41
C TYR A 94 5.02 -6.14 -3.58
N THR A 95 5.47 -6.24 -4.83
CA THR A 95 6.83 -5.90 -5.26
C THR A 95 6.78 -5.07 -6.54
N CYS A 96 7.84 -4.28 -6.78
CA CYS A 96 7.95 -3.46 -8.00
C CYS A 96 8.70 -4.24 -9.09
N PRO A 97 8.08 -4.49 -10.26
CA PRO A 97 8.80 -5.02 -11.41
C PRO A 97 9.51 -3.88 -12.18
N ARG A 98 10.12 -4.21 -13.33
CA ARG A 98 10.87 -3.25 -14.16
C ARG A 98 10.02 -2.09 -14.72
N GLN A 99 8.71 -2.29 -14.86
CA GLN A 99 7.76 -1.28 -15.33
C GLN A 99 6.71 -1.01 -14.25
N PRO A 100 6.04 0.16 -14.27
CA PRO A 100 4.92 0.41 -13.36
C PRO A 100 3.88 -0.71 -13.43
N ARG A 101 3.43 -1.19 -12.27
CA ARG A 101 2.44 -2.26 -12.16
C ARG A 101 1.12 -1.69 -11.67
N HIS A 102 0.05 -1.96 -12.42
CA HIS A 102 -1.31 -1.78 -11.93
C HIS A 102 -1.75 -3.05 -11.19
N MET A 103 -1.97 -2.96 -9.87
CA MET A 103 -2.19 -4.13 -9.00
C MET A 103 -3.67 -4.51 -8.83
N SER A 104 -4.58 -3.54 -8.94
CA SER A 104 -6.04 -3.71 -8.79
C SER A 104 -6.72 -3.80 -10.15
N CYS A 105 -6.28 -4.70 -11.01
CA CYS A 105 -6.78 -4.83 -12.39
C CYS A 105 -8.19 -5.44 -12.50
N ALA A 106 -8.60 -6.22 -11.48
CA ALA A 106 -9.89 -6.89 -11.43
C ALA A 106 -10.49 -6.71 -10.03
N ILE A 107 -11.34 -5.69 -9.88
CA ILE A 107 -12.05 -5.40 -8.64
C ILE A 107 -13.52 -5.84 -8.74
N ASP A 108 -14.09 -6.25 -7.62
CA ASP A 108 -15.47 -6.69 -7.47
C ASP A 108 -16.48 -5.62 -7.92
N LYS A 109 -16.23 -4.35 -7.57
CA LYS A 109 -17.04 -3.19 -7.97
C LYS A 109 -17.18 -3.04 -9.50
N LEU A 110 -16.22 -3.59 -10.26
CA LEU A 110 -16.22 -3.58 -11.73
C LEU A 110 -16.50 -4.97 -12.32
N ASN A 111 -17.08 -5.88 -11.54
CA ASN A 111 -17.33 -7.27 -11.92
C ASN A 111 -16.07 -7.96 -12.48
N TYR A 112 -14.92 -7.68 -11.88
CA TYR A 112 -13.61 -8.21 -12.29
C TYR A 112 -13.21 -7.89 -13.74
N LYS A 113 -13.74 -6.79 -14.31
CA LYS A 113 -13.35 -6.27 -15.61
C LYS A 113 -12.53 -4.99 -15.45
N LEU A 114 -11.50 -4.86 -16.28
CA LEU A 114 -10.75 -3.61 -16.36
C LEU A 114 -11.67 -2.53 -16.97
N PRO A 115 -11.72 -1.32 -16.36
CA PRO A 115 -12.51 -0.22 -16.91
C PRO A 115 -11.96 0.29 -18.25
#